data_AF-A0A9X0QXP9-F1
#
_entry.id   AF-A0A9X0QXP9-F1
#
_cell.length_a   1.000
_cell.length_b   1.000
_cell.length_c   1.000
_cell.angle_alpha   90.00
_cell.angle_beta   90.00
_cell.angle_gamma   90.00
#
_symmetry.space_group_name_H-M   'P 1'
#
loop_
_entity.id
_entity.type
_entity.pdbx_description
1 polymer ?
#
loop_
_entity_poly.entity_id
_entity_poly.type
_entity_poly.pdbx_seq_one_letter_code
_entity_poly.pdbx_strand_id
1 'polypeptide(L)'
;MHRRGDNHPLAKLTEATVARIRASRRTNKELAAELGVAVETVAAARAGASWAHVCGEAVARKLPNGAKLTAAAVAAMRMSPLPHQHFAQHYNISENNVRAAREGRTWRSVQVRQVPIDPAPKDRRLTEDEIAAIRASDESTNVLARRYRVTKSTIKRWRRISH
;
A
#
# COMPACT_ATOMS: atom_id res chain seq x y z
N MET A 1 -35.28 -14.50 -5.98
CA MET A 1 -34.37 -13.93 -4.95
C MET A 1 -33.70 -15.08 -4.20
N HIS A 2 -32.38 -15.25 -4.30
CA HIS A 2 -31.66 -16.24 -3.50
C HIS A 2 -31.43 -15.66 -2.09
N ARG A 3 -32.06 -16.25 -1.07
CA ARG A 3 -31.78 -15.92 0.34
C ARG A 3 -30.35 -16.37 0.65
N ARG A 4 -29.51 -15.46 1.15
CA ARG A 4 -28.12 -15.74 1.54
C ARG A 4 -27.95 -15.44 3.02
N GLY A 5 -26.99 -16.11 3.65
CA GLY A 5 -26.68 -15.88 5.06
C GLY A 5 -27.72 -16.49 6.00
N ASP A 6 -28.06 -15.76 7.07
CA ASP A 6 -28.93 -16.25 8.15
C ASP A 6 -30.40 -16.39 7.74
N ASN A 7 -30.78 -15.73 6.65
CA ASN A 7 -32.12 -15.77 6.07
C ASN A 7 -32.44 -17.11 5.36
N HIS A 8 -31.47 -18.03 5.31
CA HIS A 8 -31.69 -19.38 4.80
C HIS A 8 -32.09 -20.31 5.97
N PRO A 9 -33.21 -21.05 5.89
CA PRO A 9 -33.73 -21.84 7.01
C PRO A 9 -32.79 -22.98 7.46
N LEU A 10 -31.84 -23.37 6.60
CA LEU A 10 -30.80 -24.36 6.91
C LEU A 10 -29.43 -23.74 7.27
N ALA A 11 -29.37 -22.42 7.47
CA ALA A 11 -28.11 -21.76 7.80
C ALA A 11 -27.69 -22.09 9.24
N LYS A 12 -26.56 -22.78 9.38
CA LYS A 12 -25.93 -23.05 10.68
C LYS A 12 -25.18 -21.86 11.26
N LEU A 13 -24.87 -20.85 10.44
CA LEU A 13 -24.14 -19.66 10.85
C LEU A 13 -25.07 -18.46 10.84
N THR A 14 -25.05 -17.69 11.92
CA THR A 14 -25.73 -16.39 12.03
C THR A 14 -24.74 -15.24 11.81
N GLU A 15 -25.25 -14.04 11.52
CA GLU A 15 -24.40 -12.85 11.35
C GLU A 15 -23.50 -12.60 12.57
N ALA A 16 -24.06 -12.70 13.78
CA ALA A 16 -23.31 -12.56 15.03
C ALA A 16 -22.19 -13.61 15.17
N THR A 17 -22.44 -14.84 14.74
CA THR A 17 -21.45 -15.92 14.76
C THR A 17 -20.33 -15.64 13.78
N VAL A 18 -20.65 -15.14 12.59
CA VAL A 18 -19.65 -14.78 11.57
C VAL A 18 -18.78 -13.61 12.05
N ALA A 19 -19.36 -12.62 12.70
CA ALA A 19 -18.60 -11.55 13.35
C ALA A 19 -17.63 -12.10 14.41
N ARG A 20 -18.08 -13.06 15.23
CA ARG A 20 -17.24 -13.75 16.23
C ARG A 20 -16.08 -14.52 15.61
N ILE A 21 -16.33 -15.26 14.52
CA ILE A 21 -15.30 -16.01 13.78
C ILE A 21 -14.19 -15.07 13.29
N ARG A 22 -14.54 -13.87 12.82
CA ARG A 22 -13.57 -12.88 12.31
C ARG A 22 -12.74 -12.24 13.41
N ALA A 23 -13.36 -11.89 14.53
CA ALA A 23 -12.66 -11.30 15.67
C ALA A 23 -11.77 -12.32 16.41
N SER A 24 -12.08 -13.62 16.29
CA SER A 24 -11.35 -14.69 16.98
C SER A 24 -9.95 -14.93 16.43
N ARG A 25 -8.96 -15.11 17.31
CA ARG A 25 -7.59 -15.54 16.98
C ARG A 25 -7.44 -17.06 16.87
N ARG A 26 -8.49 -17.82 17.19
CA ARG A 26 -8.48 -19.29 17.15
C ARG A 26 -8.38 -19.82 15.72
N THR A 27 -7.86 -21.02 15.58
CA THR A 27 -7.70 -21.67 14.27
C THR A 27 -9.07 -22.00 13.66
N ASN A 28 -9.12 -22.11 12.32
CA ASN A 28 -10.36 -22.47 11.63
C ASN A 28 -10.88 -23.86 12.08
N LYS A 29 -9.97 -24.79 12.41
CA LYS A 29 -10.31 -26.15 12.84
C LYS A 29 -10.99 -26.17 14.20
N GLU A 30 -10.49 -25.40 15.17
CA GLU A 30 -11.11 -25.28 16.50
C GLU A 30 -12.51 -24.66 16.41
N LEU A 31 -12.64 -23.57 15.64
CA LEU A 31 -13.93 -22.91 15.46
C LEU A 31 -14.94 -23.77 14.71
N ALA A 32 -14.48 -24.56 13.74
CA ALA A 32 -15.32 -25.51 13.01
C ALA A 32 -15.86 -26.61 13.93
N ALA A 33 -15.00 -27.15 14.80
CA ALA A 33 -15.39 -28.15 15.80
C ALA A 33 -16.39 -27.58 16.81
N GLU A 34 -16.15 -26.35 17.31
CA GLU A 34 -17.06 -25.68 18.26
C GLU A 34 -18.44 -25.40 17.64
N LEU A 35 -18.48 -24.99 16.37
CA LEU A 35 -19.71 -24.56 15.71
C LEU A 35 -20.42 -25.68 14.93
N GLY A 36 -19.84 -26.88 14.86
CA GLY A 36 -20.42 -28.00 14.11
C GLY A 36 -20.58 -27.76 12.61
N VAL A 37 -19.62 -27.03 12.01
CA VAL A 37 -19.58 -26.69 10.58
C VAL A 37 -18.27 -27.16 9.95
N ALA A 38 -18.21 -27.21 8.62
CA ALA A 38 -16.98 -27.55 7.92
C ALA A 38 -15.91 -26.45 8.06
N VAL A 39 -14.64 -26.83 8.03
CA VAL A 39 -13.49 -25.91 8.16
C VAL A 39 -13.50 -24.90 7.01
N GLU A 40 -13.85 -25.32 5.80
CA GLU A 40 -14.01 -24.48 4.62
C GLU A 40 -15.09 -23.42 4.83
N THR A 41 -16.18 -23.76 5.53
CA THR A 41 -17.26 -22.80 5.85
C THR A 41 -16.75 -21.69 6.75
N VAL A 42 -15.98 -22.04 7.79
CA VAL A 42 -15.34 -21.05 8.69
C VAL A 42 -14.33 -20.21 7.92
N ALA A 43 -13.51 -20.83 7.07
CA ALA A 43 -12.54 -20.11 6.24
C ALA A 43 -13.21 -19.12 5.28
N ALA A 44 -14.29 -19.53 4.62
CA ALA A 44 -15.06 -18.67 3.71
C ALA A 44 -15.75 -17.51 4.44
N ALA A 45 -16.31 -17.76 5.62
CA ALA A 45 -16.90 -16.74 6.48
C ALA A 45 -15.84 -15.73 6.98
N ARG A 46 -14.68 -16.23 7.44
CA ARG A 46 -13.56 -15.41 7.91
C ARG A 46 -12.96 -14.56 6.80
N ALA A 47 -12.86 -15.10 5.58
CA ALA A 47 -12.42 -14.35 4.40
C ALA A 47 -13.50 -13.36 3.88
N GLY A 48 -14.75 -13.47 4.31
CA GLY A 48 -15.87 -12.68 3.79
C GLY A 48 -16.33 -13.09 2.39
N ALA A 49 -15.95 -14.29 1.92
CA ALA A 49 -16.30 -14.76 0.58
C ALA A 49 -17.80 -15.09 0.45
N SER A 50 -18.42 -15.63 1.50
CA SER A 50 -19.85 -15.99 1.53
C SER A 50 -20.72 -14.96 2.27
N TRP A 51 -20.12 -14.12 3.11
CA TRP A 51 -20.80 -13.17 4.01
C TRP A 51 -20.36 -11.73 3.78
N ALA A 52 -20.32 -11.30 2.51
CA ALA A 52 -19.84 -9.95 2.13
C ALA A 52 -20.64 -8.81 2.80
N HIS A 53 -21.94 -9.01 3.06
CA HIS A 53 -22.80 -8.00 3.70
C HIS A 53 -22.44 -7.77 5.18
N VAL A 54 -22.04 -8.81 5.92
CA VAL A 54 -21.63 -8.70 7.33
C VAL A 54 -20.21 -8.11 7.45
N CYS A 55 -19.39 -8.33 6.43
CA CYS A 55 -17.94 -8.15 6.54
C CYS A 55 -17.42 -6.81 5.99
N GLY A 56 -18.27 -6.01 5.34
CA GLY A 56 -17.80 -4.96 4.42
C GLY A 56 -17.07 -5.58 3.22
N GLU A 57 -16.68 -4.75 2.24
CA GLU A 57 -16.05 -5.20 0.99
C GLU A 57 -15.09 -6.38 1.22
N ALA A 58 -15.32 -7.48 0.47
CA ALA A 58 -14.61 -8.74 0.63
C ALA A 58 -13.10 -8.47 0.75
N VAL A 59 -12.49 -8.95 1.85
CA VAL A 59 -11.05 -8.85 2.07
C VAL A 59 -10.39 -9.45 0.84
N ALA A 60 -9.74 -8.60 0.06
CA ALA A 60 -9.35 -8.87 -1.32
C ALA A 60 -8.88 -10.32 -1.49
N ARG A 61 -9.63 -11.10 -2.30
CA ARG A 61 -9.23 -12.45 -2.71
C ARG A 61 -7.74 -12.41 -3.06
N LYS A 62 -7.00 -13.42 -2.60
CA LYS A 62 -5.63 -13.72 -3.06
C LYS A 62 -5.60 -13.49 -4.57
N LEU A 63 -4.93 -12.41 -4.97
CA LEU A 63 -4.88 -12.01 -6.37
C LEU A 63 -4.30 -13.17 -7.19
N PRO A 64 -4.76 -13.35 -8.45
CA PRO A 64 -4.23 -14.40 -9.30
C PRO A 64 -2.71 -14.24 -9.32
N ASN A 65 -1.99 -15.28 -8.91
CA ASN A 65 -0.54 -15.39 -8.86
C ASN A 65 0.19 -14.76 -7.65
N GLY A 66 -0.40 -14.77 -6.46
CA GLY A 66 0.34 -14.42 -5.24
C GLY A 66 0.82 -12.96 -5.16
N ALA A 67 0.25 -12.09 -6.00
CA ALA A 67 0.56 -10.67 -6.00
C ALA A 67 0.02 -10.02 -4.71
N LYS A 68 0.93 -9.62 -3.82
CA LYS A 68 0.65 -8.85 -2.59
C LYS A 68 0.19 -7.40 -2.87
N LEU A 69 -0.08 -7.05 -4.13
CA LEU A 69 -0.23 -5.68 -4.62
C LEU A 69 -1.57 -5.50 -5.31
N THR A 70 -2.43 -4.62 -4.76
CA THR A 70 -3.69 -4.23 -5.41
C THR A 70 -3.46 -3.08 -6.40
N ALA A 71 -4.36 -2.91 -7.37
CA ALA A 71 -4.31 -1.76 -8.29
C ALA A 71 -4.34 -0.43 -7.53
N ALA A 72 -5.12 -0.33 -6.45
CA ALA A 72 -5.16 0.83 -5.57
C ALA A 72 -3.82 1.08 -4.87
N ALA A 73 -3.15 0.03 -4.37
CA ALA A 73 -1.82 0.14 -3.78
C ALA A 73 -0.80 0.65 -4.79
N VAL A 74 -0.83 0.14 -6.03
CA VAL A 74 0.02 0.60 -7.14
C VAL A 74 -0.24 2.07 -7.46
N ALA A 75 -1.50 2.50 -7.51
CA ALA A 75 -1.85 3.90 -7.72
C ALA A 75 -1.31 4.80 -6.59
N ALA A 76 -1.47 4.39 -5.34
CA ALA A 76 -0.94 5.10 -4.17
C ALA A 76 0.60 5.20 -4.21
N MET A 77 1.30 4.13 -4.58
CA MET A 77 2.76 4.14 -4.72
C MET A 77 3.25 5.08 -5.82
N ARG A 78 2.50 5.24 -6.91
CA ARG A 78 2.84 6.17 -7.99
C ARG A 78 2.72 7.63 -7.56
N MET A 79 1.70 7.96 -6.77
CA MET A 79 1.45 9.32 -6.30
C MET A 79 2.31 9.70 -5.08
N SER A 80 2.69 8.72 -4.26
CA SER A 80 3.34 9.01 -2.98
C SER A 80 4.81 9.41 -3.12
N PRO A 81 5.29 10.45 -2.41
CA PRO A 81 6.68 10.87 -2.45
C PRO A 81 7.65 9.97 -1.66
N LEU A 82 7.13 8.94 -0.97
CA LEU A 82 7.88 8.04 -0.10
C LEU A 82 8.87 7.16 -0.87
N PRO A 83 9.97 6.71 -0.22
CA PRO A 83 10.96 5.83 -0.83
C PRO A 83 10.41 4.43 -1.10
N HIS A 84 10.99 3.72 -2.07
CA HIS A 84 10.56 2.36 -2.43
C HIS A 84 10.62 1.37 -1.25
N GLN A 85 11.66 1.50 -0.41
CA GLN A 85 11.87 0.68 0.78
C GLN A 85 10.67 0.70 1.74
N HIS A 86 10.04 1.86 1.93
CA HIS A 86 8.86 1.99 2.78
C HIS A 86 7.72 1.10 2.28
N PHE A 87 7.45 1.09 0.98
CA PHE A 87 6.40 0.26 0.40
C PHE A 87 6.79 -1.22 0.35
N ALA A 88 8.07 -1.52 0.13
CA ALA A 88 8.59 -2.88 0.17
C ALA A 88 8.34 -3.52 1.54
N GLN A 89 8.63 -2.80 2.62
CA GLN A 89 8.34 -3.22 3.99
C GLN A 89 6.84 -3.31 4.25
N HIS A 90 6.08 -2.28 3.90
CA HIS A 90 4.64 -2.22 4.17
C HIS A 90 3.86 -3.35 3.46
N TYR A 91 4.19 -3.63 2.20
CA TYR A 91 3.53 -4.68 1.41
C TYR A 91 4.26 -6.02 1.44
N ASN A 92 5.37 -6.12 2.17
CA ASN A 92 6.24 -7.31 2.23
C ASN A 92 6.60 -7.86 0.82
N ILE A 93 7.12 -6.98 -0.03
CA ILE A 93 7.55 -7.27 -1.42
C ILE A 93 8.97 -6.76 -1.63
N SER A 94 9.63 -7.21 -2.70
CA SER A 94 10.95 -6.67 -3.05
C SER A 94 10.84 -5.21 -3.51
N GLU A 95 11.86 -4.40 -3.22
CA GLU A 95 11.96 -3.02 -3.73
C GLU A 95 11.94 -2.96 -5.26
N ASN A 96 12.47 -4.00 -5.92
CA ASN A 96 12.43 -4.11 -7.37
C ASN A 96 11.00 -4.19 -7.91
N ASN A 97 10.10 -4.90 -7.22
CA ASN A 97 8.69 -4.96 -7.59
C ASN A 97 7.99 -3.60 -7.40
N VAL A 98 8.29 -2.90 -6.30
CA VAL A 98 7.81 -1.54 -6.07
C VAL A 98 8.27 -0.61 -7.19
N ARG A 99 9.57 -0.64 -7.53
CA ARG A 99 10.14 0.17 -8.60
C ARG A 99 9.48 -0.11 -9.95
N ALA A 100 9.36 -1.38 -10.34
CA ALA A 100 8.74 -1.77 -11.60
C ALA A 100 7.25 -1.35 -11.69
N ALA A 101 6.51 -1.46 -10.58
CA ALA A 101 5.12 -1.03 -10.52
C ALA A 101 4.98 0.50 -10.57
N ARG A 102 5.89 1.24 -9.93
CA ARG A 102 5.89 2.70 -9.88
C ARG A 102 6.26 3.33 -11.22
N GLU A 103 7.26 2.76 -11.90
CA GLU A 103 7.70 3.19 -13.24
C GLU A 103 6.76 2.74 -14.37
N GLY A 104 5.72 1.95 -14.05
CA GLY A 104 4.78 1.46 -15.06
C GLY A 104 5.33 0.36 -15.97
N ARG A 105 6.50 -0.22 -15.65
CA ARG A 105 7.02 -1.41 -16.36
C ARG A 105 6.07 -2.59 -16.17
N THR A 106 5.55 -2.74 -14.96
CA THR A 106 4.43 -3.63 -14.61
C THR A 106 3.18 -2.81 -14.30
N TRP A 107 2.01 -3.46 -14.30
CA TRP A 107 0.72 -2.79 -14.04
C TRP A 107 0.45 -1.61 -15.00
N ARG A 108 0.65 -1.85 -16.31
CA ARG A 108 0.47 -0.84 -17.37
C ARG A 108 -0.97 -0.32 -17.46
N SER A 109 -1.96 -1.16 -17.14
CA SER A 109 -3.38 -0.81 -17.14
C SER A 109 -3.78 0.15 -16.02
N VAL A 110 -3.00 0.22 -14.93
CA VAL A 110 -3.25 1.15 -13.82
C VAL A 110 -2.62 2.49 -14.17
N GLN A 111 -3.08 3.18 -15.20
CA GLN A 111 -2.53 4.50 -15.56
C GLN A 111 -3.03 5.55 -14.57
N VAL A 112 -2.18 5.95 -13.64
CA VAL A 112 -2.37 7.22 -12.94
C VAL A 112 -1.79 8.29 -13.84
N ARG A 113 -2.61 9.29 -14.20
CA ARG A 113 -2.13 10.52 -14.83
C ARG A 113 -1.06 11.11 -13.91
N GLN A 114 0.21 10.93 -14.25
CA GLN A 114 1.28 11.54 -13.47
C GLN A 114 1.05 13.04 -13.55
N VAL A 115 0.85 13.68 -12.39
CA VAL A 115 0.93 15.13 -12.33
C VAL A 115 2.39 15.44 -12.69
N PRO A 116 2.65 16.22 -13.76
CA PRO A 116 4.00 16.63 -14.07
C PRO A 116 4.58 17.28 -12.80
N ILE A 117 5.60 16.66 -12.22
CA ILE A 117 6.39 17.36 -11.23
C ILE A 117 7.10 18.41 -12.05
N ASP A 118 6.70 19.67 -11.91
CA ASP A 118 7.35 20.78 -12.61
C ASP A 118 8.86 20.63 -12.42
N PRO A 119 9.63 20.44 -13.51
CA PRO A 119 11.06 20.28 -13.38
C PRO A 119 11.60 21.51 -12.68
N ALA A 120 12.45 21.29 -11.67
CA ALA A 120 13.19 22.37 -11.03
C ALA A 120 13.78 23.28 -12.12
N PRO A 121 13.57 24.61 -12.06
CA PRO A 121 14.08 25.52 -13.07
C PRO A 121 15.58 25.30 -13.21
N LYS A 122 16.05 24.98 -14.42
CA LYS A 122 17.47 24.69 -14.68
C LYS A 122 18.39 25.84 -14.27
N ASP A 123 17.86 27.06 -14.33
CA ASP A 123 18.61 28.30 -14.09
C ASP A 123 18.33 28.91 -12.71
N ARG A 124 17.67 28.19 -11.79
CA ARG A 124 17.50 28.70 -10.43
C ARG A 124 18.87 28.81 -9.75
N ARG A 125 19.28 30.05 -9.48
CA ARG A 125 20.44 30.35 -8.64
C ARG A 125 19.99 30.33 -7.17
N LEU A 126 20.75 29.63 -6.34
CA LEU A 126 20.59 29.70 -4.88
C LEU A 126 21.21 31.00 -4.40
N THR A 127 20.56 31.66 -3.45
CA THR A 127 21.12 32.80 -2.73
C THR A 127 22.21 32.35 -1.76
N GLU A 128 23.08 33.29 -1.34
CA GLU A 128 24.15 33.03 -0.38
C GLU A 128 23.62 32.41 0.92
N ASP A 129 22.49 32.94 1.42
CA ASP A 129 21.82 32.47 2.64
C ASP A 129 21.29 31.03 2.49
N GLU A 130 20.68 30.71 1.34
CA GLU A 130 20.23 29.35 1.05
C GLU A 130 21.42 28.37 0.96
N ILE A 131 22.55 28.80 0.40
CA ILE A 131 23.77 28.00 0.33
C ILE A 131 24.32 27.75 1.74
N ALA A 132 24.38 28.79 2.59
CA ALA A 132 24.79 28.66 3.98
C ALA A 132 23.87 27.69 4.75
N ALA A 133 22.54 27.80 4.57
CA ALA A 133 21.57 26.89 5.17
C ALA A 133 21.73 25.44 4.69
N ILE A 134 22.02 25.23 3.40
CA ILE A 134 22.28 23.89 2.83
C ILE A 134 23.55 23.26 3.41
N ARG A 135 24.58 24.07 3.66
CA ARG A 135 25.85 23.64 4.24
C ARG A 135 25.73 23.28 5.72
N ALA A 136 24.98 24.08 6.48
CA ALA A 136 24.75 23.86 7.91
C ALA A 136 23.73 22.76 8.23
N SER A 137 22.92 22.35 7.26
CA SER A 137 21.85 21.37 7.48
C SER A 137 22.34 19.93 7.40
N ASP A 138 21.96 19.09 8.38
CA ASP A 138 22.16 17.63 8.39
C ASP A 138 21.07 16.86 7.59
N GLU A 139 20.11 17.56 6.99
CA GLU A 139 19.01 16.92 6.26
C GLU A 139 19.52 16.14 5.04
N SER A 140 18.72 15.17 4.58
CA SER A 140 19.07 14.43 3.37
C SER A 140 19.05 15.33 2.12
N THR A 141 19.94 15.04 1.16
CA THR A 141 20.00 15.77 -0.13
C THR A 141 18.67 15.79 -0.90
N ASN A 142 17.79 14.80 -0.70
CA ASN A 142 16.46 14.75 -1.30
C ASN A 142 15.51 15.79 -0.69
N VAL A 143 15.57 15.96 0.62
CA VAL A 143 14.72 16.91 1.35
C VAL A 143 15.10 18.33 0.95
N LEU A 144 16.39 18.65 0.96
CA LEU A 144 16.91 19.96 0.54
C LEU A 144 16.60 20.25 -0.94
N ALA A 145 16.79 19.28 -1.84
CA ALA A 145 16.47 19.45 -3.26
C ALA A 145 14.99 19.81 -3.49
N ARG A 146 14.08 19.19 -2.74
CA ARG A 146 12.64 19.51 -2.80
C ARG A 146 12.35 20.88 -2.19
N ARG A 147 12.90 21.17 -1.01
CA ARG A 147 12.69 22.44 -0.29
C ARG A 147 13.10 23.65 -1.13
N TYR A 148 14.30 23.59 -1.70
CA TYR A 148 14.86 24.69 -2.49
C TYR A 148 14.54 24.61 -3.99
N ARG A 149 13.75 23.61 -4.42
CA ARG A 149 13.42 23.36 -5.84
C ARG A 149 14.66 23.37 -6.75
N VAL A 150 15.71 22.65 -6.34
CA VAL A 150 16.95 22.47 -7.09
C VAL A 150 17.29 21.01 -7.26
N THR A 151 18.19 20.69 -8.18
CA THR A 151 18.60 19.29 -8.38
C THR A 151 19.45 18.78 -7.20
N LYS A 152 19.43 17.46 -6.98
CA LYS A 152 20.29 16.81 -5.96
C LYS A 152 21.79 17.05 -6.23
N SER A 153 22.16 17.15 -7.50
CA SER A 153 23.54 17.44 -7.93
C SER A 153 23.97 18.84 -7.49
N THR A 154 23.07 19.83 -7.57
CA THR A 154 23.30 21.18 -7.07
C THR A 154 23.56 21.18 -5.56
N ILE A 155 22.72 20.49 -4.77
CA ILE A 155 22.92 20.36 -3.32
C ILE A 155 24.27 19.68 -2.99
N LYS A 156 24.60 18.57 -3.67
CA LYS A 156 25.87 17.85 -3.47
C LYS A 156 27.09 18.72 -3.82
N ARG A 157 27.00 19.54 -4.87
CA ARG A 157 28.08 20.46 -5.27
C ARG A 157 28.37 21.45 -4.14
N TRP A 158 27.35 22.12 -3.61
CA TRP A 158 27.52 23.14 -2.56
C TRP A 158 27.99 22.60 -1.22
N ARG A 159 27.65 21.33 -0.89
CA ARG A 159 28.21 20.65 0.29
C ARG A 159 29.69 20.27 0.16
N ARG A 160 30.22 20.13 -1.07
CA ARG A 160 31.63 19.75 -1.31
C ARG A 160 32.57 20.95 -1.41
N ILE A 161 32.08 22.11 -1.81
CA ILE A 161 32.87 23.35 -1.94
C ILE A 161 32.98 24.00 -0.55
N SER A 162 33.67 23.32 0.36
CA SER A 162 34.11 23.85 1.65
C SER A 162 35.64 23.90 1.62
N HIS A 163 36.19 24.85 0.87
CA HIS A 163 37.58 25.27 0.90
C HIS A 163 37.67 26.69 0.37
#